data_AF-A0A0A7V1A9-F1
#
_entry.id   AF-A0A0A7V1A9-F1
#
_cell.length_a   1.000
_cell.length_b   1.000
_cell.length_c   1.000
_cell.angle_alpha   90.00
_cell.angle_beta   90.00
_cell.angle_gamma   90.00
#
_symmetry.space_group_name_H-M   'P 1'
#
loop_
_entity.id
_entity.type
_entity.pdbx_description
1 polymer ?
#
loop_
_entity_poly.entity_id
_entity_poly.type
_entity_poly.pdbx_seq_one_letter_code
_entity_poly.pdbx_strand_id
1 'polypeptide(L)'
;MNLDEIIKIIGPTNSPIAIGGYNSDDFDTDCNIHNLVIFDGKETSDEIINHESKILKISHGNLSETSTENLIYYDNLEIIQDPEWELKMLVSKIQEKKNQLFSTSSKTALVESQLSLSKAKNALENEDPFVSCWIKCGIVSLIDSILLQNNILPNPVHALSSIRSLKQKDTSQFVDKIISETGIERATSSLLPRMLKSTCGFSDMIEKNQNSTIIETKANYLIENSLLSDCYLYLNFQNKINFYKIKNSLNLNSDKIHVLKTAFDLTHTPSELTSSIDSMNEIIDKLLSISFNVNKKSKNP
;
A
#
# COMPACT_ATOMS: atom_id res chain seq x y z
N MET A 1 -16.61 -15.85 7.83
CA MET A 1 -17.31 -16.62 6.79
C MET A 1 -16.83 -18.06 6.87
N ASN A 2 -17.69 -19.08 6.72
CA ASN A 2 -17.23 -20.48 6.77
C ASN A 2 -16.90 -21.02 5.36
N LEU A 3 -16.20 -22.17 5.29
CA LEU A 3 -15.77 -22.77 4.03
C LEU A 3 -16.95 -23.08 3.08
N ASP A 4 -18.07 -23.58 3.61
CA ASP A 4 -19.24 -23.92 2.81
C ASP A 4 -19.84 -22.71 2.09
N GLU A 5 -19.89 -21.56 2.76
CA GLU A 5 -20.34 -20.30 2.18
C GLU A 5 -19.36 -19.79 1.11
N ILE A 6 -18.05 -19.87 1.38
CA ILE A 6 -17.01 -19.50 0.42
C ILE A 6 -17.12 -20.34 -0.85
N ILE A 7 -17.18 -21.68 -0.73
CA ILE A 7 -17.27 -22.61 -1.86
C ILE A 7 -18.55 -22.38 -2.66
N LYS A 8 -19.68 -22.03 -2.03
CA LYS A 8 -20.91 -21.67 -2.76
C LYS A 8 -20.74 -20.44 -3.64
N ILE A 9 -19.89 -19.50 -3.26
CA ILE A 9 -19.66 -18.25 -4.00
C ILE A 9 -18.61 -18.46 -5.10
N ILE A 10 -17.45 -19.02 -4.74
CA ILE A 10 -16.30 -19.14 -5.67
C ILE A 10 -16.34 -20.41 -6.53
N GLY A 11 -17.21 -21.36 -6.19
CA GLY A 11 -17.28 -22.68 -6.82
C GLY A 11 -16.33 -23.71 -6.18
N PRO A 12 -16.49 -24.99 -6.51
CA PRO A 12 -15.62 -26.05 -6.02
C PRO A 12 -14.20 -25.89 -6.58
N THR A 13 -13.20 -25.99 -5.71
CA THR A 13 -11.78 -25.94 -6.07
C THR A 13 -10.95 -26.88 -5.20
N ASN A 14 -9.88 -27.43 -5.78
CA ASN A 14 -8.89 -28.23 -5.06
C ASN A 14 -7.66 -27.40 -4.64
N SER A 15 -7.62 -26.11 -5.00
CA SER A 15 -6.53 -25.22 -4.60
C SER A 15 -6.60 -24.88 -3.11
N PRO A 16 -5.46 -24.60 -2.46
CA PRO A 16 -5.48 -24.04 -1.12
C PRO A 16 -6.17 -22.68 -1.09
N ILE A 17 -6.89 -22.40 0.00
CA ILE A 17 -7.63 -21.17 0.24
C ILE A 17 -7.27 -20.64 1.62
N ALA A 18 -6.98 -19.34 1.70
CA ALA A 18 -6.80 -18.64 2.95
C ALA A 18 -7.57 -17.32 3.02
N ILE A 19 -7.86 -16.87 4.24
CA ILE A 19 -8.29 -15.49 4.53
C ILE A 19 -7.05 -14.66 4.88
N GLY A 20 -7.03 -13.42 4.40
CA GLY A 20 -5.97 -12.45 4.66
C GLY A 20 -5.22 -12.08 3.38
N GLY A 21 -3.89 -11.95 3.49
CA GLY A 21 -3.04 -11.60 2.36
C GLY A 21 -2.91 -10.10 2.13
N TYR A 22 -2.60 -9.71 0.90
CA TYR A 22 -2.29 -8.33 0.55
C TYR A 22 -3.48 -7.39 0.80
N ASN A 23 -3.23 -6.25 1.44
CA ASN A 23 -4.22 -5.25 1.85
C ASN A 23 -5.33 -5.76 2.80
N SER A 24 -5.15 -6.92 3.41
CA SER A 24 -6.01 -7.35 4.50
C SER A 24 -5.67 -6.63 5.81
N ASP A 25 -6.69 -6.27 6.57
CA ASP A 25 -6.59 -5.66 7.89
C ASP A 25 -7.78 -6.01 8.79
N ASP A 26 -7.64 -5.68 10.06
CA ASP A 26 -8.72 -5.68 11.04
C ASP A 26 -9.90 -4.76 10.64
N PHE A 27 -9.65 -3.66 9.92
CA PHE A 27 -10.71 -2.78 9.37
C PHE A 27 -11.60 -3.49 8.34
N ASP A 28 -11.12 -4.53 7.68
CA ASP A 28 -11.96 -5.35 6.80
C ASP A 28 -13.14 -5.94 7.57
N THR A 29 -12.94 -6.33 8.83
CA THR A 29 -14.01 -6.87 9.66
C THR A 29 -15.07 -5.82 9.93
N ASP A 30 -14.65 -4.61 10.29
CA ASP A 30 -15.56 -3.47 10.50
C ASP A 30 -16.32 -3.08 9.23
N CYS A 31 -15.71 -3.29 8.06
CA CYS A 31 -16.28 -2.99 6.76
C CYS A 31 -17.01 -4.18 6.09
N ASN A 32 -17.14 -5.34 6.76
CA ASN A 32 -17.65 -6.59 6.19
C ASN A 32 -16.96 -7.00 4.86
N ILE A 33 -15.66 -6.74 4.76
CA ILE A 33 -14.80 -7.16 3.66
C ILE A 33 -14.14 -8.49 4.03
N HIS A 34 -14.12 -9.43 3.10
CA HIS A 34 -13.44 -10.71 3.23
C HIS A 34 -12.39 -10.84 2.14
N ASN A 35 -11.12 -10.69 2.51
CA ASN A 35 -9.98 -10.92 1.63
C ASN A 35 -9.66 -12.42 1.57
N LEU A 36 -9.88 -13.02 0.42
CA LEU A 36 -9.61 -14.43 0.13
C LEU A 36 -8.44 -14.53 -0.84
N VAL A 37 -7.53 -15.46 -0.58
CA VAL A 37 -6.45 -15.82 -1.51
C VAL A 37 -6.64 -17.28 -1.92
N ILE A 38 -6.81 -17.49 -3.22
CA ILE A 38 -6.87 -18.83 -3.83
C ILE A 38 -5.50 -19.11 -4.43
N PHE A 39 -4.83 -20.15 -3.97
CA PHE A 39 -3.50 -20.54 -4.46
C PHE A 39 -3.62 -21.44 -5.70
N ASP A 40 -4.11 -20.87 -6.80
CA ASP A 40 -4.31 -21.56 -8.08
C ASP A 40 -3.32 -21.15 -9.18
N GLY A 41 -2.40 -20.23 -8.87
CA GLY A 41 -1.34 -19.79 -9.78
C GLY A 41 -1.83 -18.94 -10.97
N LYS A 42 -3.08 -18.48 -10.98
CA LYS A 42 -3.58 -17.60 -12.03
C LYS A 42 -2.97 -16.21 -11.91
N GLU A 43 -2.58 -15.63 -13.04
CA GLU A 43 -2.13 -14.25 -13.15
C GLU A 43 -3.30 -13.34 -13.58
N THR A 44 -4.40 -13.38 -12.83
CA THR A 44 -5.60 -12.56 -13.07
C THR A 44 -5.70 -11.43 -12.06
N SER A 45 -6.45 -10.38 -12.42
CA SER A 45 -6.75 -9.29 -11.49
C SER A 45 -7.68 -9.79 -10.37
N ASP A 46 -7.62 -9.12 -9.23
CA ASP A 46 -8.52 -9.40 -8.11
C ASP A 46 -9.99 -9.34 -8.55
N GLU A 47 -10.80 -10.29 -8.11
CA GLU A 47 -12.25 -10.31 -8.32
C GLU A 47 -12.96 -9.74 -7.10
N ILE A 48 -13.85 -8.78 -7.31
CA ILE A 48 -14.67 -8.19 -6.25
C ILE A 48 -16.12 -8.65 -6.41
N ILE A 49 -16.63 -9.37 -5.42
CA ILE A 49 -17.98 -9.93 -5.42
C ILE A 49 -18.76 -9.35 -4.23
N ASN A 50 -19.87 -8.67 -4.54
CA ASN A 50 -20.85 -8.28 -3.52
C ASN A 50 -21.81 -9.45 -3.28
N HIS A 51 -21.87 -9.94 -2.05
CA HIS A 51 -22.76 -11.03 -1.65
C HIS A 51 -23.50 -10.65 -0.36
N GLU A 52 -24.81 -10.43 -0.48
CA GLU A 52 -25.63 -9.91 0.63
C GLU A 52 -25.07 -8.57 1.16
N SER A 53 -24.69 -8.50 2.43
CA SER A 53 -24.06 -7.34 3.07
C SER A 53 -22.53 -7.43 3.16
N LYS A 54 -21.92 -8.39 2.44
CA LYS A 54 -20.48 -8.68 2.48
C LYS A 54 -19.84 -8.34 1.14
N ILE A 55 -18.58 -7.92 1.20
CA ILE A 55 -17.73 -7.72 0.02
C ILE A 55 -16.64 -8.79 0.06
N LEU A 56 -16.56 -9.64 -0.95
CA LEU A 56 -15.47 -10.58 -1.10
C LEU A 56 -14.45 -9.99 -2.08
N LYS A 57 -13.20 -9.92 -1.64
CA LYS A 57 -12.07 -9.66 -2.51
C LYS A 57 -11.32 -10.97 -2.70
N ILE A 58 -11.28 -11.47 -3.93
CA ILE A 58 -10.63 -12.74 -4.26
C ILE A 58 -9.36 -12.42 -5.04
N SER A 59 -8.22 -12.79 -4.47
CA SER A 59 -6.91 -12.68 -5.08
C SER A 59 -6.38 -14.07 -5.44
N HIS A 60 -5.54 -14.13 -6.47
CA HIS A 60 -4.91 -15.37 -6.94
C HIS A 60 -3.44 -15.41 -6.53
N GLY A 61 -3.11 -16.39 -5.69
CA GLY A 61 -1.77 -16.62 -5.17
C GLY A 61 -1.06 -17.77 -5.87
N ASN A 62 0.26 -17.81 -5.73
CA ASN A 62 1.09 -18.89 -6.24
C ASN A 62 1.93 -19.49 -5.10
N LEU A 63 1.91 -20.81 -4.94
CA LEU A 63 2.71 -21.52 -3.93
C LEU A 63 4.22 -21.40 -4.19
N SER A 64 4.61 -21.05 -5.42
CA SER A 64 5.99 -20.78 -5.84
C SER A 64 6.36 -19.30 -5.79
N GLU A 65 5.59 -18.45 -5.09
CA GLU A 65 5.91 -17.04 -4.89
C GLU A 65 7.33 -16.83 -4.33
N THR A 66 8.05 -15.87 -4.89
CA THR A 66 9.44 -15.53 -4.51
C THR A 66 9.61 -14.05 -4.17
N SER A 67 8.66 -13.20 -4.54
CA SER A 67 8.66 -11.78 -4.22
C SER A 67 8.53 -11.58 -2.71
N THR A 68 9.54 -10.98 -2.10
CA THR A 68 9.53 -10.68 -0.67
C THR A 68 8.41 -9.71 -0.30
N GLU A 69 8.00 -8.85 -1.24
CA GLU A 69 6.90 -7.91 -1.08
C GLU A 69 5.55 -8.62 -0.96
N ASN A 70 5.35 -9.74 -1.67
CA ASN A 70 4.12 -10.53 -1.58
C ASN A 70 4.18 -11.50 -0.39
N LEU A 71 5.31 -12.19 -0.22
CA LEU A 71 5.48 -13.20 0.83
C LEU A 71 5.26 -12.67 2.25
N ILE A 72 5.61 -11.40 2.52
CA ILE A 72 5.43 -10.82 3.85
C ILE A 72 3.96 -10.71 4.27
N TYR A 73 3.04 -10.56 3.32
CA TYR A 73 1.59 -10.54 3.58
C TYR A 73 0.99 -11.93 3.80
N TYR A 74 1.75 -13.00 3.53
CA TYR A 74 1.31 -14.36 3.77
C TYR A 74 1.67 -14.89 5.19
N ASP A 75 2.38 -14.10 6.00
CA ASP A 75 2.86 -14.49 7.34
C ASP A 75 1.73 -14.89 8.31
N ASN A 76 0.56 -14.27 8.18
CA ASN A 76 -0.59 -14.43 9.09
C ASN A 76 -1.86 -14.91 8.36
N LEU A 77 -1.72 -15.69 7.29
CA LEU A 77 -2.88 -16.26 6.60
C LEU A 77 -3.67 -17.20 7.51
N GLU A 78 -4.99 -17.04 7.52
CA GLU A 78 -5.90 -18.02 8.09
C GLU A 78 -6.22 -19.06 7.02
N ILE A 79 -5.57 -20.22 7.09
CA ILE A 79 -5.78 -21.32 6.14
C ILE A 79 -7.15 -21.96 6.38
N ILE A 80 -8.01 -21.92 5.36
CA ILE A 80 -9.36 -22.52 5.40
C ILE A 80 -9.35 -23.90 4.74
N GLN A 81 -8.59 -24.04 3.65
CA GLN A 81 -8.46 -25.27 2.88
C GLN A 81 -7.01 -25.42 2.42
N ASP A 82 -6.41 -26.58 2.66
CA ASP A 82 -5.05 -26.92 2.20
C ASP A 82 -4.91 -28.44 2.08
N PRO A 83 -5.41 -29.05 0.98
CA PRO A 83 -5.56 -30.50 0.88
C PRO A 83 -4.23 -31.26 1.02
N GLU A 84 -3.16 -30.69 0.46
CA GLU A 84 -1.83 -31.29 0.39
C GLU A 84 -0.82 -30.66 1.36
N TRP A 85 -1.28 -29.78 2.27
CA TRP A 85 -0.45 -29.10 3.28
C TRP A 85 0.63 -28.16 2.71
N GLU A 86 0.57 -27.85 1.42
CA GLU A 86 1.56 -27.04 0.72
C GLU A 86 1.54 -25.59 1.17
N LEU A 87 0.34 -25.04 1.39
CA LEU A 87 0.19 -23.67 1.87
C LEU A 87 0.72 -23.53 3.30
N LYS A 88 0.44 -24.50 4.16
CA LYS A 88 0.98 -24.54 5.52
C LYS A 88 2.51 -24.60 5.53
N MET A 89 3.11 -25.40 4.64
CA MET A 89 4.57 -25.45 4.47
C MET A 89 5.14 -24.10 4.01
N LEU A 90 4.47 -23.41 3.08
CA LEU A 90 4.87 -22.08 2.61
C LEU A 90 4.83 -21.06 3.76
N VAL A 91 3.71 -20.98 4.49
CA VAL A 91 3.53 -20.06 5.63
C VAL A 91 4.58 -20.31 6.72
N SER A 92 4.89 -21.57 7.04
CA SER A 92 5.96 -21.91 8.00
C SER A 92 7.32 -21.37 7.57
N LYS A 93 7.68 -21.51 6.28
CA LYS A 93 8.96 -20.99 5.74
C LYS A 93 9.02 -19.46 5.77
N ILE A 94 7.88 -18.80 5.56
CA ILE A 94 7.76 -17.34 5.66
C ILE A 94 8.02 -16.89 7.10
N GLN A 95 7.36 -17.53 8.06
CA GLN A 95 7.50 -17.21 9.49
C GLN A 95 8.95 -17.40 9.98
N GLU A 96 9.63 -18.46 9.54
CA GLU A 96 11.06 -18.69 9.82
C GLU A 96 11.96 -17.57 9.28
N LYS A 97 11.59 -16.98 8.14
CA LYS A 97 12.37 -15.94 7.44
C LYS A 97 11.84 -14.52 7.65
N LYS A 98 10.87 -14.33 8.53
CA LYS A 98 10.12 -13.09 8.73
C LYS A 98 11.01 -11.85 8.83
N ASN A 99 12.03 -11.88 9.69
CA ASN A 99 12.94 -10.74 9.87
C ASN A 99 13.74 -10.40 8.60
N GLN A 100 14.13 -11.41 7.80
CA GLN A 100 14.81 -11.20 6.53
C GLN A 100 13.86 -10.59 5.50
N LEU A 101 12.59 -11.02 5.48
CA LEU A 101 11.56 -10.45 4.62
C LEU A 101 11.33 -8.98 4.97
N PHE A 102 11.14 -8.63 6.24
CA PHE A 102 11.02 -7.23 6.68
C PHE A 102 12.22 -6.39 6.25
N SER A 103 13.45 -6.87 6.49
CA SER A 103 14.67 -6.16 6.09
C SER A 103 14.77 -5.94 4.57
N THR A 104 14.35 -6.93 3.78
CA THR A 104 14.43 -6.86 2.32
C THR A 104 13.35 -5.96 1.76
N SER A 105 12.09 -6.17 2.15
CA SER A 105 10.95 -5.35 1.72
C SER A 105 11.11 -3.89 2.14
N SER A 106 11.68 -3.64 3.32
CA SER A 106 12.05 -2.28 3.77
C SER A 106 12.99 -1.56 2.80
N LYS A 107 14.03 -2.26 2.32
CA LYS A 107 14.99 -1.71 1.35
C LYS A 107 14.32 -1.51 0.00
N THR A 108 13.47 -2.44 -0.43
CA THR A 108 12.76 -2.29 -1.70
C THR A 108 11.85 -1.07 -1.67
N ALA A 109 11.06 -0.88 -0.60
CA ALA A 109 10.23 0.32 -0.41
C ALA A 109 11.07 1.61 -0.39
N LEU A 110 12.26 1.59 0.20
CA LEU A 110 13.18 2.74 0.19
C LEU A 110 13.69 3.06 -1.22
N VAL A 111 14.03 2.03 -2.01
CA VAL A 111 14.43 2.17 -3.42
C VAL A 111 13.27 2.69 -4.26
N GLU A 112 12.04 2.22 -4.01
CA GLU A 112 10.85 2.74 -4.69
C GLU A 112 10.63 4.22 -4.39
N SER A 113 10.83 4.64 -3.13
CA SER A 113 10.77 6.04 -2.74
C SER A 113 11.79 6.87 -3.50
N GLN A 114 13.05 6.42 -3.55
CA GLN A 114 14.13 7.10 -4.26
C GLN A 114 13.86 7.19 -5.77
N LEU A 115 13.34 6.11 -6.37
CA LEU A 115 12.97 6.08 -7.77
C LEU A 115 11.84 7.09 -8.06
N SER A 116 10.81 7.13 -7.22
CA SER A 116 9.71 8.09 -7.33
C SER A 116 10.21 9.53 -7.26
N LEU A 117 11.07 9.88 -6.30
CA LEU A 117 11.61 11.24 -6.18
C LEU A 117 12.55 11.60 -7.33
N SER A 118 13.30 10.63 -7.85
CA SER A 118 14.13 10.84 -9.05
C SER A 118 13.26 11.14 -10.28
N LYS A 119 12.13 10.43 -10.43
CA LYS A 119 11.13 10.72 -11.46
C LYS A 119 10.45 12.07 -11.23
N ALA A 120 10.16 12.45 -9.99
CA ALA A 120 9.63 13.77 -9.66
C ALA A 120 10.59 14.88 -10.10
N LYS A 121 11.89 14.73 -9.79
CA LYS A 121 12.92 15.69 -10.18
C LYS A 121 13.02 15.84 -11.70
N ASN A 122 13.07 14.72 -12.41
CA ASN A 122 13.09 14.75 -13.88
C ASN A 122 11.81 15.35 -14.46
N ALA A 123 10.64 14.99 -13.91
CA ALA A 123 9.36 15.56 -14.31
C ALA A 123 9.34 17.08 -14.10
N LEU A 124 9.88 17.57 -12.99
CA LEU A 124 9.97 19.01 -12.69
C LEU A 124 10.86 19.76 -13.69
N GLU A 125 12.00 19.18 -14.06
CA GLU A 125 12.92 19.76 -15.07
C GLU A 125 12.30 19.82 -16.47
N ASN A 126 11.31 18.97 -16.76
CA ASN A 126 10.66 18.86 -18.06
C ASN A 126 9.22 19.40 -18.08
N GLU A 127 8.80 20.12 -17.02
CA GLU A 127 7.43 20.66 -16.87
C GLU A 127 6.33 19.60 -17.00
N ASP A 128 6.63 18.35 -16.64
CA ASP A 128 5.68 17.24 -16.69
C ASP A 128 4.63 17.40 -15.58
N PRO A 129 3.33 17.28 -15.89
CA PRO A 129 2.27 17.57 -14.92
C PRO A 129 2.19 16.58 -13.74
N PHE A 130 2.89 15.44 -13.80
CA PHE A 130 2.85 14.39 -12.77
C PHE A 130 3.89 14.55 -11.66
N VAL A 131 4.67 15.66 -11.60
CA VAL A 131 5.68 15.90 -10.53
C VAL A 131 5.14 15.56 -9.15
N SER A 132 3.99 16.15 -8.79
CA SER A 132 3.42 16.00 -7.45
C SER A 132 2.90 14.58 -7.20
N CYS A 133 2.45 13.86 -8.24
CA CYS A 133 2.05 12.46 -8.11
C CYS A 133 3.26 11.61 -7.71
N TRP A 134 4.41 11.85 -8.35
CA TRP A 134 5.67 11.17 -8.02
C TRP A 134 6.13 11.49 -6.60
N ILE A 135 6.04 12.74 -6.14
CA ILE A 135 6.36 13.10 -4.75
C ILE A 135 5.46 12.36 -3.77
N LYS A 136 4.13 12.39 -3.95
CA LYS A 136 3.19 11.67 -3.08
C LYS A 136 3.49 10.16 -3.04
N CYS A 137 3.79 9.55 -4.19
CA CYS A 137 4.19 8.14 -4.24
C CYS A 137 5.49 7.87 -3.47
N GLY A 138 6.48 8.76 -3.61
CA GLY A 138 7.75 8.67 -2.87
C GLY A 138 7.52 8.70 -1.36
N ILE A 139 6.76 9.67 -0.88
CA ILE A 139 6.43 9.82 0.54
C ILE A 139 5.72 8.57 1.08
N VAL A 140 4.74 8.03 0.34
CA VAL A 140 4.01 6.82 0.74
C VAL A 140 4.96 5.60 0.80
N SER A 141 5.83 5.39 -0.20
CA SER A 141 6.85 4.33 -0.14
C SER A 141 7.86 4.54 0.99
N LEU A 142 8.15 5.78 1.37
CA LEU A 142 9.02 6.07 2.51
C LEU A 142 8.38 5.69 3.85
N ILE A 143 7.07 5.93 4.00
CA ILE A 143 6.28 5.46 5.14
C ILE A 143 6.34 3.93 5.21
N ASP A 144 6.10 3.23 4.08
CA ASP A 144 6.20 1.77 4.00
C ASP A 144 7.57 1.28 4.49
N SER A 145 8.65 1.91 4.02
CA SER A 145 10.01 1.55 4.43
C SER A 145 10.21 1.70 5.94
N ILE A 146 9.78 2.80 6.55
CA ILE A 146 9.94 3.04 7.99
C ILE A 146 9.15 2.03 8.83
N LEU A 147 7.92 1.73 8.44
CA LEU A 147 7.10 0.71 9.12
C LEU A 147 7.79 -0.65 9.06
N LEU A 148 8.26 -1.05 7.87
CA LEU A 148 8.96 -2.31 7.66
C LEU A 148 10.29 -2.38 8.44
N GLN A 149 11.05 -1.28 8.55
CA GLN A 149 12.26 -1.22 9.41
C GLN A 149 11.95 -1.45 10.89
N ASN A 150 10.71 -1.19 11.29
CA ASN A 150 10.21 -1.39 12.63
C ASN A 150 9.45 -2.71 12.81
N ASN A 151 9.51 -3.62 11.83
CA ASN A 151 8.78 -4.89 11.81
C ASN A 151 7.26 -4.71 11.91
N ILE A 152 6.74 -3.60 11.38
CA ILE A 152 5.31 -3.33 11.25
C ILE A 152 4.95 -3.52 9.78
N LEU A 153 3.98 -4.39 9.50
CA LEU A 153 3.48 -4.60 8.15
C LEU A 153 2.72 -3.33 7.72
N PRO A 154 3.08 -2.69 6.60
CA PRO A 154 2.35 -1.53 6.12
C PRO A 154 0.91 -1.92 5.79
N ASN A 155 -0.02 -1.12 6.29
CA ASN A 155 -1.42 -1.21 5.94
C ASN A 155 -1.94 0.19 5.62
N PRO A 156 -2.60 0.43 4.47
CA PRO A 156 -3.03 1.77 4.07
C PRO A 156 -3.91 2.49 5.08
N VAL A 157 -4.77 1.79 5.80
CA VAL A 157 -5.70 2.38 6.78
C VAL A 157 -4.97 2.75 8.07
N HIS A 158 -4.04 1.90 8.51
CA HIS A 158 -3.27 2.09 9.75
C HIS A 158 -1.93 2.77 9.59
N ALA A 159 -1.53 3.13 8.37
CA ALA A 159 -0.17 3.62 8.12
C ALA A 159 0.16 4.84 8.99
N LEU A 160 -0.79 5.77 9.14
CA LEU A 160 -0.60 7.00 9.91
C LEU A 160 -0.57 6.75 11.42
N SER A 161 -1.51 5.98 11.95
CA SER A 161 -1.53 5.61 13.38
C SER A 161 -0.27 4.81 13.76
N SER A 162 0.12 3.88 12.89
CA SER A 162 1.31 3.03 13.06
C SER A 162 2.58 3.85 13.09
N ILE A 163 2.78 4.75 12.12
CA ILE A 163 4.01 5.56 12.06
C ILE A 163 4.10 6.55 13.23
N ARG A 164 2.96 7.11 13.69
CA ARG A 164 2.90 7.96 14.89
C ARG A 164 3.21 7.22 16.20
N SER A 165 2.91 5.93 16.25
CA SER A 165 3.15 5.09 17.45
C SER A 165 4.60 4.64 17.61
N LEU A 166 5.46 4.90 16.63
CA LEU A 166 6.86 4.50 16.66
C LEU A 166 7.59 5.16 17.84
N LYS A 167 8.07 4.32 18.76
CA LYS A 167 8.93 4.75 19.87
C LYS A 167 10.22 5.36 19.32
N GLN A 168 10.78 6.33 20.05
CA GLN A 168 12.02 7.00 19.69
C GLN A 168 13.14 5.99 19.36
N LYS A 169 13.50 5.89 18.08
CA LYS A 169 14.61 5.11 17.51
C LYS A 169 15.35 6.00 16.51
N ASP A 170 16.50 5.57 16.01
CA ASP A 170 17.30 6.33 15.03
C ASP A 170 16.51 6.74 13.75
N THR A 171 15.43 6.01 13.41
CA THR A 171 14.56 6.27 12.25
C THR A 171 13.36 7.16 12.58
N SER A 172 12.98 7.28 13.85
CA SER A 172 11.79 8.05 14.26
C SER A 172 12.01 9.57 14.18
N GLN A 173 13.26 10.03 14.14
CA GLN A 173 13.59 11.46 14.01
C GLN A 173 13.07 12.08 12.71
N PHE A 174 12.77 11.26 11.69
CA PHE A 174 12.26 11.71 10.40
C PHE A 174 10.74 11.67 10.30
N VAL A 175 10.05 11.03 11.26
CA VAL A 175 8.61 10.75 11.19
C VAL A 175 7.80 12.03 11.07
N ASP A 176 8.04 13.02 11.94
CA ASP A 176 7.28 14.28 11.91
C ASP A 176 7.42 15.00 10.57
N LYS A 177 8.64 15.01 10.01
CA LYS A 177 8.89 15.63 8.71
C LYS A 177 8.18 14.88 7.59
N ILE A 178 8.26 13.55 7.55
CA ILE A 178 7.56 12.73 6.54
C ILE A 178 6.05 12.94 6.63
N ILE A 179 5.49 12.89 7.85
CA ILE A 179 4.07 13.13 8.08
C ILE A 179 3.68 14.53 7.59
N SER A 180 4.46 15.56 7.87
CA SER A 180 4.15 16.93 7.41
C SER A 180 4.10 17.03 5.88
N GLU A 181 4.95 16.29 5.16
CA GLU A 181 4.98 16.28 3.69
C GLU A 181 3.80 15.51 3.08
N THR A 182 3.13 14.66 3.86
CA THR A 182 1.91 14.00 3.37
C THR A 182 0.78 14.97 3.09
N GLY A 183 0.70 16.12 3.79
CA GLY A 183 -0.39 17.09 3.66
C GLY A 183 -1.68 16.71 4.40
N ILE A 184 -1.63 15.74 5.33
CA ILE A 184 -2.80 15.24 6.07
C ILE A 184 -3.52 16.31 6.91
N GLU A 185 -2.86 17.44 7.22
CA GLU A 185 -3.45 18.59 7.91
C GLU A 185 -4.55 19.28 7.09
N ARG A 186 -4.58 19.04 5.78
CA ARG A 186 -5.62 19.54 4.86
C ARG A 186 -6.89 18.69 4.88
N ALA A 187 -6.88 17.54 5.56
CA ALA A 187 -8.00 16.64 5.63
C ALA A 187 -9.22 17.33 6.26
N THR A 188 -10.27 17.52 5.47
CA THR A 188 -11.54 18.10 5.94
C THR A 188 -12.72 17.29 5.41
N SER A 189 -13.85 17.36 6.10
CA SER A 189 -15.12 16.74 5.67
C SER A 189 -15.60 17.22 4.29
N SER A 190 -15.11 18.36 3.81
CA SER A 190 -15.44 18.88 2.47
C SER A 190 -14.45 18.44 1.37
N LEU A 191 -13.19 18.15 1.75
CA LEU A 191 -12.15 17.74 0.82
C LEU A 191 -12.23 16.24 0.55
N LEU A 192 -12.34 15.43 1.61
CA LEU A 192 -12.27 13.97 1.51
C LEU A 192 -13.32 13.36 0.58
N PRO A 193 -14.60 13.78 0.57
CA PRO A 193 -15.57 13.23 -0.39
C PRO A 193 -15.20 13.52 -1.85
N ARG A 194 -14.55 14.66 -2.13
CA ARG A 194 -14.07 15.00 -3.49
C ARG A 194 -12.87 14.16 -3.88
N MET A 195 -11.90 14.02 -2.97
CA MET A 195 -10.76 13.12 -3.17
C MET A 195 -11.22 11.69 -3.40
N LEU A 196 -12.11 11.19 -2.55
CA LEU A 196 -12.68 9.84 -2.64
C LEU A 196 -13.32 9.59 -4.01
N LYS A 197 -14.21 10.50 -4.45
CA LYS A 197 -14.84 10.38 -5.78
C LYS A 197 -13.81 10.28 -6.91
N SER A 198 -12.74 11.09 -6.85
CA SER A 198 -11.66 11.03 -7.85
C SER A 198 -10.79 9.78 -7.72
N THR A 199 -10.52 9.30 -6.51
CA THR A 199 -9.79 8.05 -6.26
C THR A 199 -10.57 6.83 -6.77
N CYS A 200 -11.86 6.73 -6.49
CA CYS A 200 -12.72 5.68 -7.02
C CYS A 200 -12.78 5.74 -8.55
N GLY A 201 -13.02 6.93 -9.12
CA GLY A 201 -13.02 7.09 -10.58
C GLY A 201 -11.67 6.74 -11.22
N PHE A 202 -10.55 7.05 -10.58
CA PHE A 202 -9.23 6.64 -11.07
C PHE A 202 -9.03 5.12 -10.96
N SER A 203 -9.42 4.50 -9.85
CA SER A 203 -9.43 3.03 -9.69
C SER A 203 -10.23 2.36 -10.79
N ASP A 204 -11.45 2.82 -11.08
CA ASP A 204 -12.30 2.24 -12.13
C ASP A 204 -11.66 2.34 -13.52
N MET A 205 -10.98 3.45 -13.81
CA MET A 205 -10.26 3.65 -15.08
C MET A 205 -9.07 2.71 -15.26
N ILE A 206 -8.39 2.35 -14.16
CA ILE A 206 -7.14 1.56 -14.18
C ILE A 206 -7.40 0.07 -13.99
N GLU A 207 -8.15 -0.29 -12.95
CA GLU A 207 -8.27 -1.68 -12.47
C GLU A 207 -9.38 -2.44 -13.15
N LYS A 208 -10.50 -1.78 -13.47
CA LYS A 208 -11.67 -2.37 -14.15
C LYS A 208 -12.21 -3.63 -13.46
N ASN A 209 -12.09 -3.71 -12.14
CA ASN A 209 -12.47 -4.88 -11.34
C ASN A 209 -13.35 -4.56 -10.12
N GLN A 210 -13.95 -3.36 -10.08
CA GLN A 210 -14.83 -2.89 -8.99
C GLN A 210 -14.13 -2.67 -7.63
N ASN A 211 -12.79 -2.61 -7.58
CA ASN A 211 -12.04 -2.31 -6.36
C ASN A 211 -12.39 -0.92 -5.75
N SER A 212 -12.94 -0.01 -6.55
CA SER A 212 -13.53 1.25 -6.09
C SER A 212 -14.60 1.07 -4.99
N THR A 213 -15.33 -0.05 -4.98
CA THR A 213 -16.31 -0.40 -3.93
C THR A 213 -15.65 -0.58 -2.57
N ILE A 214 -14.48 -1.24 -2.53
CA ILE A 214 -13.70 -1.44 -1.31
C ILE A 214 -13.13 -0.11 -0.84
N ILE A 215 -12.60 0.68 -1.77
CA ILE A 215 -12.06 2.01 -1.47
C ILE A 215 -13.12 2.91 -0.84
N GLU A 216 -14.30 2.96 -1.45
CA GLU A 216 -15.43 3.74 -0.97
C GLU A 216 -15.89 3.29 0.41
N THR A 217 -16.03 1.98 0.61
CA THR A 217 -16.47 1.41 1.90
C THR A 217 -15.50 1.79 3.03
N LYS A 218 -14.19 1.56 2.84
CA LYS A 218 -13.17 1.88 3.86
C LYS A 218 -13.08 3.39 4.11
N ALA A 219 -13.11 4.21 3.06
CA ALA A 219 -13.02 5.67 3.20
C ALA A 219 -14.25 6.25 3.91
N ASN A 220 -15.47 5.80 3.58
CA ASN A 220 -16.69 6.26 4.25
C ASN A 220 -16.65 5.91 5.75
N TYR A 221 -16.25 4.69 6.10
CA TYR A 221 -16.09 4.29 7.49
C TYR A 221 -15.11 5.21 8.26
N LEU A 222 -13.96 5.53 7.66
CA LEU A 222 -12.99 6.45 8.25
C LEU A 222 -13.57 7.86 8.45
N ILE A 223 -14.31 8.37 7.47
CA ILE A 223 -14.96 9.70 7.55
C ILE A 223 -16.02 9.72 8.65
N GLU A 224 -16.89 8.71 8.70
CA GLU A 224 -17.97 8.59 9.69
C GLU A 224 -17.43 8.50 11.13
N ASN A 225 -16.29 7.86 11.31
CA ASN A 225 -15.59 7.76 12.60
C ASN A 225 -14.62 8.91 12.89
N SER A 226 -14.69 10.00 12.11
CA SER A 226 -13.84 11.21 12.29
C SER A 226 -12.33 10.97 12.16
N LEU A 227 -11.92 9.89 11.49
CA LEU A 227 -10.53 9.55 11.19
C LEU A 227 -10.05 10.22 9.89
N LEU A 228 -10.17 11.55 9.84
CA LEU A 228 -10.02 12.33 8.60
C LEU A 228 -8.60 12.28 8.04
N SER A 229 -7.58 12.41 8.89
CA SER A 229 -6.18 12.34 8.46
C SER A 229 -5.79 10.94 7.98
N ASP A 230 -6.29 9.90 8.64
CA ASP A 230 -6.08 8.50 8.22
C ASP A 230 -6.78 8.25 6.87
N CYS A 231 -8.00 8.76 6.67
CA CYS A 231 -8.68 8.72 5.37
C CYS A 231 -7.88 9.43 4.27
N TYR A 232 -7.32 10.61 4.57
CA TYR A 232 -6.50 11.34 3.60
C TYR A 232 -5.30 10.51 3.14
N LEU A 233 -4.56 9.92 4.09
CA LEU A 233 -3.40 9.09 3.75
C LEU A 233 -3.81 7.80 3.03
N TYR A 234 -4.89 7.16 3.47
CA TYR A 234 -5.48 5.98 2.83
C TYR A 234 -5.76 6.22 1.34
N LEU A 235 -6.41 7.34 0.99
CA LEU A 235 -6.69 7.68 -0.41
C LEU A 235 -5.40 7.91 -1.22
N ASN A 236 -4.39 8.55 -0.64
CA ASN A 236 -3.07 8.71 -1.28
C ASN A 236 -2.40 7.34 -1.55
N PHE A 237 -2.53 6.37 -0.63
CA PHE A 237 -2.07 4.99 -0.84
C PHE A 237 -2.77 4.33 -2.01
N GLN A 238 -4.10 4.39 -2.07
CA GLN A 238 -4.87 3.81 -3.18
C GLN A 238 -4.49 4.44 -4.53
N ASN A 239 -4.30 5.76 -4.55
CA ASN A 239 -3.84 6.46 -5.73
C ASN A 239 -2.41 6.05 -6.14
N LYS A 240 -1.47 5.86 -5.20
CA LYS A 240 -0.12 5.33 -5.49
C LYS A 240 -0.22 3.98 -6.21
N ILE A 241 -0.99 3.05 -5.66
CA ILE A 241 -1.15 1.69 -6.22
C ILE A 241 -1.61 1.78 -7.68
N ASN A 242 -2.65 2.56 -7.96
CA ASN A 242 -3.19 2.70 -9.32
C ASN A 242 -2.30 3.52 -10.25
N PHE A 243 -1.59 4.53 -9.73
CA PHE A 243 -0.64 5.32 -10.50
C PHE A 243 0.55 4.47 -10.95
N TYR A 244 1.02 3.56 -10.08
CA TYR A 244 2.10 2.64 -10.42
C TYR A 244 1.73 1.63 -11.51
N LYS A 245 0.45 1.29 -11.69
CA LYS A 245 -0.02 0.44 -12.80
C LYS A 245 0.15 1.13 -14.17
N ILE A 246 0.20 2.46 -14.22
CA ILE A 246 0.38 3.24 -15.46
C ILE A 246 1.73 3.96 -15.56
N LYS A 247 2.66 3.70 -14.63
CA LYS A 247 3.94 4.43 -14.51
C LYS A 247 4.81 4.47 -15.77
N ASN A 248 4.67 3.47 -16.64
CA ASN A 248 5.46 3.32 -17.86
C ASN A 248 4.74 3.82 -19.12
N SER A 249 3.51 4.34 -18.97
CA SER A 249 2.68 4.79 -20.08
C SER A 249 1.99 6.12 -19.79
N LEU A 250 2.54 6.96 -18.91
CA LEU A 250 1.95 8.24 -18.51
C LEU A 250 1.73 9.20 -19.69
N ASN A 251 2.59 9.16 -20.71
CA ASN A 251 2.43 9.91 -21.95
C ASN A 251 1.14 9.54 -22.72
N LEU A 252 0.72 8.27 -22.66
CA LEU A 252 -0.53 7.77 -23.25
C LEU A 252 -1.75 8.02 -22.35
N ASN A 253 -1.53 8.51 -21.14
CA ASN A 253 -2.53 8.69 -20.09
C ASN A 253 -2.45 10.10 -19.50
N SER A 254 -2.03 11.08 -20.31
CA SER A 254 -1.78 12.46 -19.88
C SER A 254 -3.04 13.14 -19.36
N ASP A 255 -4.20 12.78 -19.91
CA ASP A 255 -5.54 13.22 -19.50
C ASP A 255 -5.89 12.81 -18.06
N LYS A 256 -5.33 11.70 -17.55
CA LYS A 256 -5.59 11.23 -16.19
C LYS A 256 -5.10 12.20 -15.12
N ILE A 257 -4.22 13.15 -15.46
CA ILE A 257 -3.83 14.22 -14.53
C ILE A 257 -5.04 14.99 -14.00
N HIS A 258 -6.10 15.18 -14.80
CA HIS A 258 -7.26 15.95 -14.37
C HIS A 258 -7.98 15.30 -13.18
N VAL A 259 -8.02 13.97 -13.16
CA VAL A 259 -8.56 13.19 -12.03
C VAL A 259 -7.56 13.20 -10.87
N LEU A 260 -6.28 12.97 -11.17
CA LEU A 260 -5.22 12.85 -10.16
C LEU A 260 -4.97 14.15 -9.39
N LYS A 261 -5.21 15.32 -9.98
CA LYS A 261 -5.17 16.62 -9.27
C LYS A 261 -6.06 16.64 -8.05
N THR A 262 -7.26 16.09 -8.17
CA THR A 262 -8.20 16.01 -7.04
C THR A 262 -7.91 14.78 -6.19
N ALA A 263 -7.62 13.62 -6.81
CA ALA A 263 -7.38 12.37 -6.08
C ALA A 263 -6.21 12.48 -5.10
N PHE A 264 -5.08 13.05 -5.52
CA PHE A 264 -3.89 13.28 -4.68
C PHE A 264 -3.88 14.63 -3.97
N ASP A 265 -4.90 15.48 -4.17
CA ASP A 265 -4.94 16.85 -3.63
C ASP A 265 -3.66 17.67 -3.96
N LEU A 266 -3.42 17.84 -5.26
CA LEU A 266 -2.21 18.47 -5.79
C LEU A 266 -2.34 20.00 -5.75
N THR A 267 -1.69 20.65 -4.78
CA THR A 267 -1.80 22.11 -4.60
C THR A 267 -0.47 22.87 -4.52
N HIS A 268 0.65 22.22 -4.83
CA HIS A 268 1.98 22.79 -4.62
C HIS A 268 2.41 23.74 -5.74
N THR A 269 3.15 24.78 -5.33
CA THR A 269 3.93 25.66 -6.21
C THR A 269 5.26 25.00 -6.62
N PRO A 270 5.90 25.43 -7.72
CA PRO A 270 7.19 24.87 -8.14
C PRO A 270 8.28 24.91 -7.07
N SER A 271 8.37 25.98 -6.27
CA SER A 271 9.35 26.09 -5.18
C SER A 271 9.11 25.08 -4.05
N GLU A 272 7.84 24.81 -3.73
CA GLU A 272 7.47 23.79 -2.73
C GLU A 272 7.79 22.39 -3.23
N LEU A 273 7.60 22.11 -4.54
CA LEU A 273 7.96 20.84 -5.15
C LEU A 273 9.46 20.56 -5.03
N THR A 274 10.32 21.52 -5.37
CA THR A 274 11.77 21.38 -5.21
C THR A 274 12.16 21.11 -3.76
N SER A 275 11.64 21.91 -2.83
CA SER A 275 11.94 21.74 -1.40
C SER A 275 11.50 20.39 -0.86
N SER A 276 10.35 19.88 -1.30
CA SER A 276 9.84 18.57 -0.88
C SER A 276 10.73 17.44 -1.42
N ILE A 277 11.11 17.50 -2.71
CA ILE A 277 12.02 16.52 -3.33
C ILE A 277 13.35 16.48 -2.59
N ASP A 278 13.97 17.64 -2.35
CA ASP A 278 15.28 17.71 -1.70
C ASP A 278 15.20 17.21 -0.25
N SER A 279 14.18 17.63 0.49
CA SER A 279 13.99 17.19 1.88
C SER A 279 13.77 15.68 1.99
N MET A 280 12.99 15.07 1.09
CA MET A 280 12.74 13.63 1.12
C MET A 280 13.97 12.83 0.68
N ASN A 281 14.74 13.32 -0.29
CA ASN A 281 16.01 12.69 -0.68
C ASN A 281 17.03 12.72 0.47
N GLU A 282 17.14 13.83 1.21
CA GLU A 282 18.04 13.92 2.37
C GLU A 282 17.69 12.86 3.44
N ILE A 283 16.39 12.64 3.68
CA ILE A 283 15.93 11.60 4.62
C ILE A 283 16.32 10.21 4.11
N ILE A 284 16.12 9.93 2.81
CA ILE A 284 16.49 8.64 2.20
C ILE A 284 17.99 8.38 2.36
N ASP A 285 18.85 9.36 2.07
CA ASP A 285 20.31 9.22 2.20
C ASP A 285 20.73 8.90 3.64
N LYS A 286 20.09 9.56 4.61
CA LYS A 286 20.31 9.26 6.04
C LYS A 286 19.83 7.85 6.40
N LEU A 287 18.65 7.43 5.97
CA LEU A 287 18.12 6.08 6.22
C LEU A 287 19.00 4.99 5.59
N LEU A 288 19.49 5.21 4.37
CA LEU A 288 20.45 4.32 3.71
C LEU A 288 21.71 4.20 4.57
N SER A 289 22.29 5.30 5.03
CA SER A 289 23.49 5.29 5.88
C SER A 289 23.31 4.50 7.19
N ILE A 290 22.14 4.63 7.83
CA ILE A 290 21.78 3.88 9.05
C ILE A 290 21.72 2.38 8.73
N SER A 291 21.05 2.00 7.64
CA SER A 291 20.90 0.60 7.22
C SER A 291 22.25 -0.08 6.90
N PHE A 292 23.22 0.66 6.35
CA PHE A 292 24.57 0.15 6.08
C PHE A 292 25.41 0.00 7.36
N ASN A 293 25.23 0.88 8.35
CA ASN A 293 25.98 0.83 9.61
C ASN A 293 25.49 -0.30 10.54
N VAL A 294 24.20 -0.63 10.54
CA VAL A 294 23.65 -1.77 11.29
C VAL A 294 24.24 -3.10 10.78
N ASN A 295 24.37 -3.27 9.46
CA ASN A 295 24.96 -4.48 8.86
C ASN A 295 26.46 -4.67 9.14
N LYS A 296 27.19 -3.62 9.53
CA LYS A 296 28.59 -3.74 9.98
C LYS A 296 28.70 -4.21 11.43
N LYS A 297 27.78 -3.80 12.30
CA LYS A 297 27.76 -4.23 13.71
C LYS A 297 27.34 -5.69 13.89
N SER A 298 26.50 -6.23 13.01
CA SER A 298 26.11 -7.65 13.05
C SER A 298 27.13 -8.62 12.43
N LYS A 299 28.29 -8.12 11.95
CA LYS A 299 29.34 -8.93 11.29
C LYS A 299 30.64 -9.04 12.10
N ASN A 300 30.72 -8.43 13.28
CA ASN A 300 31.83 -8.65 14.20
C ASN A 300 31.33 -9.48 15.41
N PRO A 301 31.72 -10.77 15.53
CA PRO A 301 31.51 -11.53 16.74
C PRO A 301 32.31 -10.96 17.93
#